data_AF-A0A964TCB6-F1
#
_entry.id   AF-A0A964TCB6-F1
#
_cell.length_a   1.000
_cell.length_b   1.000
_cell.length_c   1.000
_cell.angle_alpha   90.00
_cell.angle_beta   90.00
_cell.angle_gamma   90.00
#
_symmetry.space_group_name_H-M   'P 1'
#
loop_
_entity.id
_entity.type
_entity.pdbx_description
1 polymer ?
#
loop_
_entity_poly.entity_id
_entity_poly.type
_entity_poly.pdbx_seq_one_letter_code
_entity_poly.pdbx_strand_id
1 'polypeptide(L)'
;MGLKHRAYLSLGSNLGNRFAMLQKAVLLLQQRAGEVLRVSAVYQNPAAGFEGNDFFNTALLLATHLSPEELLSHILQLEKEFGRVRGDQGYQSRTLDIDIILYDDEIIQKDNLSIPHPLMHERNFVLKPLADIAPQLYHPVLNNDIRNLLQQCSDRNSLTKTKHKLFKNRLELFSQLQFMAIEGNIGAGKTTLSKMIATDFNAKLVLERFADNPFLPKFYEDQTRYAFPLEMSFLADRYQQFTDDTSQFDLFKNFMVSDYDIFKSLIFAKITLQADEFELYRKLFTFMYREVKKPEVYLYLYQDTEQLLANIKKRGRDYEKNISADYLEKINRGYLDFLKSHPQHNSLILNMNDVDFVNNASDYEAILNKIEDHVLHTYF
;
A
#
# COMPACT_ATOMS: atom_id res chain seq x y z
N MET A 1 -11.37 -2.93 -29.17
CA MET A 1 -10.96 -3.55 -27.89
C MET A 1 -11.30 -5.03 -28.00
N GLY A 2 -10.33 -5.92 -27.76
CA GLY A 2 -10.54 -7.38 -27.85
C GLY A 2 -11.55 -7.89 -26.82
N LEU A 3 -12.00 -9.14 -26.98
CA LEU A 3 -12.89 -9.80 -26.03
C LEU A 3 -12.18 -9.90 -24.66
N LYS A 4 -12.90 -9.64 -23.57
CA LYS A 4 -12.43 -9.93 -22.21
C LYS A 4 -12.93 -11.33 -21.82
N HIS A 5 -12.00 -12.21 -21.47
CA HIS A 5 -12.23 -13.56 -20.98
C HIS A 5 -12.36 -13.58 -19.45
N ARG A 6 -13.01 -14.61 -18.91
CA ARG A 6 -13.14 -14.84 -17.46
C ARG A 6 -12.31 -16.04 -17.03
N ALA A 7 -11.27 -15.79 -16.25
CA ALA A 7 -10.48 -16.83 -15.60
C ALA A 7 -10.86 -16.93 -14.11
N TYR A 8 -11.06 -18.15 -13.64
CA TYR A 8 -11.28 -18.47 -12.23
C TYR A 8 -10.02 -19.13 -11.69
N LEU A 9 -9.36 -18.48 -10.75
CA LEU A 9 -8.10 -18.95 -10.18
C LEU A 9 -8.30 -19.42 -8.75
N SER A 10 -7.53 -20.44 -8.35
CA SER A 10 -7.36 -20.83 -6.95
C SER A 10 -5.96 -20.42 -6.51
N LEU A 11 -5.84 -19.74 -5.37
CA LEU A 11 -4.56 -19.33 -4.81
C LEU A 11 -4.37 -19.99 -3.44
N GLY A 12 -3.16 -20.49 -3.19
CA GLY A 12 -2.75 -21.15 -1.95
C GLY A 12 -1.40 -20.64 -1.41
N SER A 13 -1.25 -20.57 -0.09
CA SER A 13 0.02 -20.22 0.58
C SER A 13 0.13 -20.90 1.94
N ASN A 14 1.28 -21.51 2.26
CA ASN A 14 1.53 -22.11 3.60
C ASN A 14 2.87 -21.73 4.26
N LEU A 15 3.76 -21.00 3.58
CA LEU A 15 5.01 -20.51 4.18
C LEU A 15 5.00 -18.99 4.40
N GLY A 16 5.78 -18.52 5.38
CA GLY A 16 5.97 -17.10 5.67
C GLY A 16 4.69 -16.37 6.12
N ASN A 17 4.61 -15.06 5.82
CA ASN A 17 3.38 -14.29 6.00
C ASN A 17 2.38 -14.65 4.88
N ARG A 18 1.61 -15.73 5.11
CA ARG A 18 0.64 -16.29 4.15
C ARG A 18 -0.36 -15.26 3.62
N PHE A 19 -0.81 -14.34 4.46
CA PHE A 19 -1.73 -13.30 4.03
C PHE A 19 -1.05 -12.31 3.08
N ALA A 20 0.13 -11.79 3.44
CA ALA A 20 0.88 -10.87 2.61
C ALA A 20 1.24 -11.51 1.24
N MET A 21 1.57 -12.80 1.22
CA MET A 21 1.84 -13.54 -0.03
C MET A 21 0.61 -13.58 -0.94
N LEU A 22 -0.55 -14.00 -0.42
CA LEU A 22 -1.79 -14.01 -1.19
C LEU A 22 -2.19 -12.60 -1.65
N GLN A 23 -2.05 -11.60 -0.78
CA GLN A 23 -2.40 -10.22 -1.10
C GLN A 23 -1.53 -9.64 -2.21
N LYS A 24 -0.20 -9.86 -2.13
CA LYS A 24 0.72 -9.40 -3.16
C LYS A 24 0.48 -10.12 -4.49
N ALA A 25 0.15 -11.42 -4.46
CA ALA A 25 -0.25 -12.16 -5.65
C ALA A 25 -1.49 -11.56 -6.32
N VAL A 26 -2.53 -11.21 -5.55
CA VAL A 26 -3.74 -10.56 -6.08
C VAL A 26 -3.42 -9.22 -6.73
N LEU A 27 -2.59 -8.39 -6.11
CA LEU A 27 -2.22 -7.07 -6.64
C LEU A 27 -1.37 -7.17 -7.92
N LEU A 28 -0.45 -8.14 -7.97
CA LEU A 28 0.35 -8.40 -9.17
C LEU A 28 -0.48 -8.99 -10.31
N LEU A 29 -1.46 -9.86 -10.03
CA LEU A 29 -2.41 -10.33 -11.03
C LEU A 29 -3.28 -9.19 -11.58
N GLN A 30 -3.77 -8.31 -10.69
CA GLN A 30 -4.49 -7.08 -11.07
C GLN A 30 -3.67 -6.20 -12.03
N GLN A 31 -2.36 -6.09 -11.79
CA GLN A 31 -1.47 -5.23 -12.56
C GLN A 31 -1.03 -5.85 -13.89
N ARG A 32 -0.72 -7.16 -13.90
CA ARG A 32 0.00 -7.81 -15.01
C ARG A 32 -0.89 -8.71 -15.86
N ALA A 33 -1.97 -9.25 -15.30
CA ALA A 33 -2.75 -10.31 -15.94
C ALA A 33 -4.19 -9.90 -16.28
N GLY A 34 -4.82 -8.99 -15.54
CA GLY A 34 -6.18 -8.53 -15.85
C GLY A 34 -6.88 -7.89 -14.67
N GLU A 35 -8.13 -7.49 -14.85
CA GLU A 35 -8.94 -6.87 -13.81
C GLU A 35 -9.52 -7.94 -12.86
N VAL A 36 -9.14 -7.88 -11.59
CA VAL A 36 -9.72 -8.66 -10.50
C VAL A 36 -11.13 -8.17 -10.20
N LEU A 37 -12.13 -8.95 -10.60
CA LEU A 37 -13.54 -8.62 -10.39
C LEU A 37 -14.01 -9.02 -8.99
N ARG A 38 -13.59 -10.19 -8.50
CA ARG A 38 -13.98 -10.75 -7.19
C ARG A 38 -12.84 -11.53 -6.57
N VAL A 39 -12.75 -11.48 -5.24
CA VAL A 39 -11.90 -12.33 -4.41
C VAL A 39 -12.80 -12.97 -3.36
N SER A 40 -12.68 -14.27 -3.12
CA SER A 40 -13.44 -14.96 -2.07
C SER A 40 -12.91 -14.59 -0.68
N ALA A 41 -13.57 -15.09 0.37
CA ALA A 41 -12.93 -15.12 1.68
C ALA A 41 -11.66 -15.99 1.66
N VAL A 42 -10.77 -15.76 2.62
CA VAL A 42 -9.60 -16.62 2.86
C VAL A 42 -10.02 -17.74 3.81
N TYR A 43 -9.78 -18.98 3.38
CA TYR A 43 -10.04 -20.19 4.14
C TYR A 43 -8.75 -20.84 4.58
N GLN A 44 -8.76 -21.52 5.73
CA GLN A 44 -7.61 -22.27 6.22
C GLN A 44 -7.93 -23.76 6.39
N ASN A 45 -6.98 -24.62 6.04
CA ASN A 45 -6.99 -26.05 6.32
C ASN A 45 -5.60 -26.55 6.74
N PRO A 46 -5.51 -27.61 7.56
CA PRO A 46 -4.23 -28.21 7.93
C PRO A 46 -3.43 -28.72 6.73
N ALA A 47 -2.10 -28.74 6.86
CA ALA A 47 -1.24 -29.42 5.90
C ALA A 47 -1.51 -30.94 5.91
N ALA A 48 -1.77 -31.52 4.73
CA ALA A 48 -2.03 -32.94 4.60
C ALA A 48 -0.72 -33.72 4.38
N GLY A 49 -0.41 -34.66 5.29
CA GLY A 49 0.68 -35.63 5.09
C GLY A 49 2.08 -35.19 5.53
N PHE A 50 2.25 -34.02 6.17
CA PHE A 50 3.51 -33.58 6.76
C PHE A 50 3.28 -32.58 7.92
N GLU A 51 4.28 -32.40 8.80
CA GLU A 51 4.25 -31.31 9.79
C GLU A 51 4.55 -29.97 9.11
N GLY A 52 3.56 -29.08 9.08
CA GLY A 52 3.70 -27.75 8.49
C GLY A 52 2.56 -26.83 8.90
N ASN A 53 2.71 -25.53 8.59
CA ASN A 53 1.66 -24.55 8.83
C ASN A 53 0.42 -24.85 7.99
N ASP A 54 -0.75 -24.45 8.48
CA ASP A 54 -2.00 -24.52 7.73
C ASP A 54 -1.89 -23.74 6.39
N PHE A 55 -2.57 -24.23 5.37
CA PHE A 55 -2.71 -23.55 4.09
C PHE A 55 -3.76 -22.46 4.19
N PHE A 56 -3.47 -21.27 3.64
CA PHE A 56 -4.49 -20.28 3.30
C PHE A 56 -4.89 -20.46 1.84
N ASN A 57 -6.19 -20.50 1.56
CA ASN A 57 -6.76 -20.71 0.23
C ASN A 57 -7.82 -19.65 -0.07
N THR A 58 -7.85 -19.19 -1.31
CA THR A 58 -8.83 -18.23 -1.82
C THR A 58 -9.09 -18.46 -3.31
N ALA A 59 -10.22 -17.97 -3.82
CA ALA A 59 -10.53 -17.97 -5.24
C ALA A 59 -10.63 -16.54 -5.79
N LEU A 60 -10.22 -16.38 -7.03
CA LEU A 60 -10.20 -15.12 -7.77
C LEU A 60 -11.03 -15.25 -9.04
N LEU A 61 -11.84 -14.23 -9.35
CA LEU A 61 -12.38 -14.04 -10.70
C LEU A 61 -11.62 -12.89 -11.37
N LEU A 62 -10.91 -13.22 -12.44
CA LEU A 62 -10.10 -12.31 -13.24
C LEU A 62 -10.75 -12.10 -14.62
N ALA A 63 -10.90 -10.84 -15.04
CA ALA A 63 -11.23 -10.48 -16.41
C ALA A 63 -9.94 -10.12 -17.17
N THR A 64 -9.58 -10.90 -18.18
CA THR A 64 -8.29 -10.80 -18.87
C THR A 64 -8.45 -10.77 -20.39
N HIS A 65 -7.45 -10.22 -21.09
CA HIS A 65 -7.31 -10.31 -22.54
C HIS A 65 -6.29 -11.38 -22.96
N LEU A 66 -5.62 -12.02 -21.99
CA LEU A 66 -4.60 -13.04 -22.22
C LEU A 66 -5.26 -14.39 -22.49
N SER A 67 -4.78 -15.12 -23.49
CA SER A 67 -5.12 -16.54 -23.67
C SER A 67 -4.76 -17.38 -22.43
N PRO A 68 -5.32 -18.60 -22.29
CA PRO A 68 -5.00 -19.49 -21.18
C PRO A 68 -3.49 -19.76 -21.01
N GLU A 69 -2.75 -19.92 -22.10
CA GLU A 69 -1.30 -20.16 -22.08
C GLU A 69 -0.50 -18.92 -21.67
N GLU A 70 -0.90 -17.74 -22.15
CA GLU A 70 -0.30 -16.47 -21.74
C GLU A 70 -0.54 -16.23 -20.24
N LEU A 71 -1.78 -16.44 -19.77
CA LEU A 71 -2.11 -16.33 -18.35
C LEU A 71 -1.30 -17.31 -17.49
N LEU A 72 -1.18 -18.57 -17.93
CA LEU A 72 -0.31 -19.56 -17.26
C LEU A 72 1.15 -19.09 -17.20
N SER A 73 1.66 -18.50 -18.28
CA SER A 73 3.04 -17.99 -18.33
C SER A 73 3.27 -16.87 -17.30
N HIS A 74 2.31 -15.95 -17.17
CA HIS A 74 2.34 -14.90 -16.15
C HIS A 74 2.27 -15.47 -14.73
N ILE A 75 1.40 -16.47 -14.50
CA ILE A 75 1.29 -17.15 -13.20
C ILE A 75 2.62 -17.82 -12.82
N LEU A 76 3.22 -18.58 -13.73
CA LEU A 76 4.49 -19.25 -13.49
C LEU A 76 5.63 -18.27 -13.20
N GLN A 77 5.63 -17.11 -13.88
CA GLN A 77 6.58 -16.05 -13.58
C GLN A 77 6.37 -15.50 -12.17
N LEU A 78 5.13 -15.24 -11.78
CA LEU A 78 4.82 -14.77 -10.42
C LEU A 78 5.31 -15.77 -9.39
N GLU A 79 4.95 -17.04 -9.49
CA GLU A 79 5.39 -18.05 -8.53
C GLU A 79 6.92 -18.12 -8.39
N LYS A 80 7.66 -17.96 -9.51
CA LYS A 80 9.12 -17.87 -9.50
C LYS A 80 9.63 -16.64 -8.73
N GLU A 81 8.99 -15.48 -8.90
CA GLU A 81 9.31 -14.25 -8.16
C GLU A 81 9.08 -14.42 -6.64
N PHE A 82 8.11 -15.24 -6.23
CA PHE A 82 7.86 -15.61 -4.84
C PHE A 82 8.77 -16.75 -4.30
N GLY A 83 9.81 -17.11 -5.04
CA GLY A 83 10.82 -18.08 -4.60
C GLY A 83 10.48 -19.53 -4.89
N ARG A 84 9.55 -19.83 -5.83
CA ARG A 84 9.32 -21.21 -6.28
C ARG A 84 10.55 -21.74 -7.02
N VAL A 85 11.30 -22.62 -6.37
CA VAL A 85 12.33 -23.46 -6.99
C VAL A 85 11.67 -24.78 -7.39
N ARG A 86 11.63 -25.12 -8.69
CA ARG A 86 11.12 -26.43 -9.12
C ARG A 86 12.09 -27.51 -8.66
N GLY A 87 11.73 -28.25 -7.62
CA GLY A 87 12.40 -29.48 -7.21
C GLY A 87 11.66 -30.71 -7.75
N ASP A 88 12.41 -31.74 -8.12
CA ASP A 88 11.84 -33.03 -8.54
C ASP A 88 11.28 -33.78 -7.31
N GLN A 89 9.97 -34.04 -7.34
CA GLN A 89 9.15 -34.92 -6.47
C GLN A 89 8.46 -34.32 -5.21
N GLY A 90 7.13 -34.47 -5.17
CA GLY A 90 6.28 -34.47 -3.96
C GLY A 90 5.45 -33.21 -3.65
N TYR A 91 4.51 -33.36 -2.69
CA TYR A 91 3.85 -32.24 -2.00
C TYR A 91 4.87 -31.55 -1.10
N GLN A 92 5.48 -30.47 -1.58
CA GLN A 92 6.38 -29.63 -0.79
C GLN A 92 5.66 -28.36 -0.33
N SER A 93 6.08 -27.80 0.81
CA SER A 93 5.63 -26.50 1.28
C SER A 93 5.88 -25.41 0.23
N ARG A 94 4.88 -24.56 -0.03
CA ARG A 94 4.84 -23.56 -1.10
C ARG A 94 4.69 -22.15 -0.53
N THR A 95 5.51 -21.23 -1.02
CA THR A 95 5.32 -19.80 -0.71
C THR A 95 4.05 -19.25 -1.35
N LEU A 96 3.74 -19.67 -2.57
CA LEU A 96 2.55 -19.30 -3.32
C LEU A 96 2.28 -20.36 -4.39
N ASP A 97 1.01 -20.72 -4.59
CA ASP A 97 0.55 -21.64 -5.62
C ASP A 97 -0.70 -21.07 -6.27
N ILE A 98 -0.73 -20.99 -7.60
CA ILE A 98 -1.86 -20.44 -8.33
C ILE A 98 -2.26 -21.40 -9.46
N ASP A 99 -3.48 -21.92 -9.39
CA ASP A 99 -4.04 -22.81 -10.40
C ASP A 99 -5.15 -22.09 -11.20
N ILE A 100 -5.14 -22.26 -12.53
CA ILE A 100 -6.29 -21.90 -13.37
C ILE A 100 -7.32 -23.02 -13.24
N ILE A 101 -8.46 -22.73 -12.62
CA ILE A 101 -9.51 -23.70 -12.33
C ILE A 101 -10.47 -23.83 -13.50
N LEU A 102 -10.96 -22.69 -14.00
CA LEU A 102 -11.86 -22.58 -15.14
C LEU A 102 -11.47 -21.34 -15.96
N TYR A 103 -11.69 -21.41 -17.27
CA TYR A 103 -11.47 -20.31 -18.18
C TYR A 103 -12.61 -20.29 -19.20
N ASP A 104 -13.48 -19.29 -19.10
CA ASP A 104 -14.77 -19.25 -19.79
C ASP A 104 -15.50 -20.60 -19.74
N ASP A 105 -15.86 -21.16 -20.89
CA ASP A 105 -16.41 -22.50 -21.10
C ASP A 105 -15.43 -23.45 -21.81
N GLU A 106 -14.14 -23.10 -21.85
CA GLU A 106 -13.13 -23.86 -22.58
C GLU A 106 -12.83 -25.23 -21.95
N ILE A 107 -12.51 -26.19 -22.81
CA ILE A 107 -12.00 -27.51 -22.45
C ILE A 107 -10.65 -27.68 -23.14
N ILE A 108 -9.56 -27.60 -22.36
CA ILE A 108 -8.18 -27.69 -22.83
C ILE A 108 -7.52 -28.90 -22.19
N GLN A 109 -6.88 -29.73 -23.00
CA GLN A 109 -5.99 -30.80 -22.53
C GLN A 109 -4.67 -30.71 -23.30
N LYS A 110 -3.65 -30.17 -22.63
CA LYS A 110 -2.26 -30.06 -23.11
C LYS A 110 -1.31 -30.54 -22.01
N ASP A 111 -0.08 -30.90 -22.38
CA ASP A 111 0.91 -31.44 -21.44
C ASP A 111 1.20 -30.52 -20.24
N ASN A 112 1.06 -29.21 -20.43
CA ASN A 112 1.36 -28.18 -19.43
C ASN A 112 0.13 -27.40 -18.94
N LEU A 113 -1.08 -27.67 -19.47
CA LEU A 113 -2.30 -26.95 -19.11
C LEU A 113 -3.53 -27.83 -19.32
N SER A 114 -4.32 -27.98 -18.26
CA SER A 114 -5.62 -28.67 -18.31
C SER A 114 -6.69 -27.77 -17.71
N ILE A 115 -7.72 -27.45 -18.49
CA ILE A 115 -8.87 -26.64 -18.10
C ILE A 115 -10.14 -27.41 -18.51
N PRO A 116 -11.13 -27.61 -17.63
CA PRO A 116 -11.11 -27.33 -16.19
C PRO A 116 -10.00 -28.08 -15.46
N HIS A 117 -9.50 -27.54 -14.35
CA HIS A 117 -8.45 -28.20 -13.57
C HIS A 117 -8.95 -29.59 -13.12
N PRO A 118 -8.22 -30.70 -13.41
CA PRO A 118 -8.77 -32.06 -13.35
C PRO A 118 -9.27 -32.46 -11.97
N LEU A 119 -8.58 -32.03 -10.91
CA LEU A 119 -8.93 -32.37 -9.53
C LEU A 119 -9.75 -31.29 -8.81
N MET A 120 -10.26 -30.27 -9.52
CA MET A 120 -10.96 -29.17 -8.86
C MET A 120 -12.21 -29.64 -8.09
N HIS A 121 -12.92 -30.63 -8.63
CA HIS A 121 -14.19 -31.13 -8.10
C HIS A 121 -13.99 -32.04 -6.87
N GLU A 122 -12.78 -32.52 -6.65
CA GLU A 122 -12.43 -33.40 -5.54
C GLU A 122 -11.92 -32.62 -4.32
N ARG A 123 -11.71 -31.30 -4.41
CA ARG A 123 -11.01 -30.51 -3.40
C ARG A 123 -11.92 -29.45 -2.79
N ASN A 124 -12.23 -29.60 -1.50
CA ASN A 124 -13.17 -28.68 -0.85
C ASN A 124 -12.59 -27.27 -0.68
N PHE A 125 -11.26 -27.16 -0.51
CA PHE A 125 -10.53 -25.90 -0.40
C PHE A 125 -10.43 -25.13 -1.72
N VAL A 126 -10.80 -25.76 -2.85
CA VAL A 126 -10.97 -25.09 -4.16
C VAL A 126 -12.45 -24.72 -4.37
N LEU A 127 -13.35 -25.69 -4.19
CA LEU A 127 -14.77 -25.50 -4.47
C LEU A 127 -15.44 -24.51 -3.51
N LYS A 128 -15.07 -24.50 -2.22
CA LYS A 128 -15.71 -23.61 -1.24
C LYS A 128 -15.40 -22.13 -1.52
N PRO A 129 -14.13 -21.71 -1.70
CA PRO A 129 -13.81 -20.36 -2.15
C PRO A 129 -14.46 -20.00 -3.49
N LEU A 130 -14.47 -20.90 -4.47
CA LEU A 130 -15.07 -20.65 -5.77
C LEU A 130 -16.59 -20.46 -5.68
N ALA A 131 -17.27 -21.25 -4.86
CA ALA A 131 -18.71 -21.13 -4.60
C ALA A 131 -19.10 -19.79 -3.97
N ASP A 132 -18.21 -19.16 -3.18
CA ASP A 132 -18.49 -17.84 -2.59
C ASP A 132 -18.57 -16.73 -3.65
N ILE A 133 -17.82 -16.85 -4.75
CA ILE A 133 -17.76 -15.81 -5.80
C ILE A 133 -18.60 -16.15 -7.04
N ALA A 134 -18.81 -17.43 -7.32
CA ALA A 134 -19.47 -17.93 -8.53
C ALA A 134 -20.22 -19.26 -8.30
N PRO A 135 -21.26 -19.29 -7.43
CA PRO A 135 -21.94 -20.54 -7.06
C PRO A 135 -22.73 -21.20 -8.19
N GLN A 136 -23.13 -20.43 -9.23
CA GLN A 136 -23.94 -20.89 -10.36
C GLN A 136 -23.09 -21.11 -11.63
N LEU A 137 -21.77 -21.02 -11.52
CA LEU A 137 -20.88 -21.30 -12.64
C LEU A 137 -20.92 -22.80 -12.96
N TYR A 138 -21.12 -23.14 -14.22
CA TYR A 138 -21.16 -24.53 -14.67
C TYR A 138 -19.76 -25.04 -14.97
N HIS A 139 -19.46 -26.26 -14.54
CA HIS A 139 -18.30 -26.99 -15.00
C HIS A 139 -18.60 -27.57 -16.40
N PRO A 140 -17.83 -27.25 -17.45
CA PRO A 140 -18.19 -27.57 -18.83
C PRO A 140 -18.18 -29.08 -19.12
N VAL A 141 -17.35 -29.86 -18.42
CA VAL A 141 -17.31 -31.33 -18.58
C VAL A 141 -18.35 -32.06 -17.69
N LEU A 142 -18.41 -31.76 -16.40
CA LEU A 142 -19.32 -32.43 -15.45
C LEU A 142 -20.78 -31.97 -15.56
N ASN A 143 -21.03 -30.87 -16.28
CA ASN A 143 -22.33 -30.25 -16.48
C ASN A 143 -23.12 -30.03 -15.18
N ASN A 144 -22.41 -29.58 -14.15
CA ASN A 144 -22.96 -29.29 -12.83
C ASN A 144 -22.42 -27.95 -12.33
N ASP A 145 -23.21 -27.22 -11.55
CA ASP A 145 -22.77 -25.94 -10.99
C ASP A 145 -21.85 -26.11 -9.78
N ILE A 146 -21.01 -25.11 -9.51
CA ILE A 146 -20.02 -25.16 -8.41
C ILE A 146 -20.68 -25.43 -7.05
N ARG A 147 -21.89 -24.93 -6.79
CA ARG A 147 -22.60 -25.18 -5.52
C ARG A 147 -22.96 -26.65 -5.36
N ASN A 148 -23.47 -27.29 -6.40
CA ASN A 148 -23.79 -28.72 -6.37
C ASN A 148 -22.51 -29.58 -6.32
N LEU A 149 -21.47 -29.21 -7.07
CA LEU A 149 -20.17 -29.88 -6.98
C LEU A 149 -19.60 -29.82 -5.56
N LEU A 150 -19.72 -28.68 -4.87
CA LEU A 150 -19.28 -28.55 -3.48
C LEU A 150 -20.06 -29.49 -2.54
N GLN A 151 -21.38 -29.64 -2.74
CA GLN A 151 -22.18 -30.58 -1.93
C GLN A 151 -21.80 -32.04 -2.17
N GLN A 152 -21.44 -32.38 -3.42
CA GLN A 152 -21.04 -33.72 -3.85
C GLN A 152 -19.57 -34.03 -3.57
N CYS A 153 -18.76 -33.04 -3.20
CA CYS A 153 -17.33 -33.18 -2.97
C CYS A 153 -17.03 -34.22 -1.89
N SER A 154 -16.13 -35.15 -2.22
CA SER A 154 -15.70 -36.24 -1.33
C SER A 154 -14.72 -35.80 -0.25
N ASP A 155 -14.05 -34.67 -0.43
CA ASP A 155 -13.08 -34.13 0.52
C ASP A 155 -13.77 -33.59 1.79
N ARG A 156 -13.51 -34.28 2.91
CA ARG A 156 -14.04 -33.96 4.24
C ARG A 156 -13.01 -33.29 5.15
N ASN A 157 -11.88 -32.83 4.61
CA ASN A 157 -10.88 -32.10 5.39
C ASN A 157 -11.50 -30.84 6.01
N SER A 158 -11.02 -30.46 7.20
CA SER A 158 -11.50 -29.28 7.90
C SER A 158 -11.11 -28.02 7.12
N LEU A 159 -12.10 -27.17 6.84
CA LEU A 159 -11.91 -25.91 6.14
C LEU A 159 -12.63 -24.80 6.91
N THR A 160 -11.86 -23.87 7.47
CA THR A 160 -12.36 -22.80 8.34
C THR A 160 -12.21 -21.45 7.66
N LYS A 161 -13.27 -20.64 7.64
CA LYS A 161 -13.20 -19.26 7.15
C LYS A 161 -12.37 -18.42 8.12
N THR A 162 -11.36 -17.72 7.63
CA THR A 162 -10.53 -16.84 8.45
C THR A 162 -11.15 -15.44 8.56
N LYS A 163 -10.58 -14.59 9.43
CA LYS A 163 -10.91 -13.16 9.53
C LYS A 163 -10.26 -12.31 8.43
N HIS A 164 -9.32 -12.88 7.68
CA HIS A 164 -8.55 -12.14 6.69
C HIS A 164 -9.42 -11.80 5.47
N LYS A 165 -9.26 -10.55 4.99
CA LYS A 165 -9.92 -10.05 3.79
C LYS A 165 -8.85 -9.54 2.84
N LEU A 166 -8.85 -10.09 1.62
CA LEU A 166 -7.98 -9.62 0.55
C LEU A 166 -8.62 -8.43 -0.18
N PHE A 167 -7.77 -7.56 -0.70
CA PHE A 167 -8.10 -6.35 -1.45
C PHE A 167 -7.78 -6.58 -2.93
N LYS A 168 -8.69 -6.17 -3.82
CA LYS A 168 -8.56 -6.45 -5.26
C LYS A 168 -7.49 -5.62 -5.94
N ASN A 169 -7.22 -4.42 -5.41
CA ASN A 169 -6.30 -3.45 -5.96
C ASN A 169 -5.73 -2.56 -4.85
N ARG A 170 -4.72 -1.76 -5.20
CA ARG A 170 -4.07 -0.84 -4.24
C ARG A 170 -5.02 0.19 -3.67
N LEU A 171 -6.02 0.62 -4.44
CA LEU A 171 -7.01 1.56 -3.95
C LEU A 171 -7.73 0.98 -2.72
N GLU A 172 -8.24 -0.25 -2.80
CA GLU A 172 -8.91 -0.90 -1.67
C GLU A 172 -7.98 -1.13 -0.48
N LEU A 173 -6.71 -1.46 -0.73
CA LEU A 173 -5.68 -1.63 0.31
C LEU A 173 -5.38 -0.31 1.02
N PHE A 174 -5.03 0.75 0.28
CA PHE A 174 -4.66 2.05 0.86
C PHE A 174 -5.85 2.75 1.51
N SER A 175 -7.08 2.44 1.10
CA SER A 175 -8.30 2.90 1.78
C SER A 175 -8.37 2.46 3.25
N GLN A 176 -7.71 1.34 3.62
CA GLN A 176 -7.67 0.89 5.01
C GLN A 176 -6.86 1.80 5.93
N LEU A 177 -5.92 2.58 5.38
CA LEU A 177 -5.09 3.48 6.16
C LEU A 177 -5.90 4.65 6.70
N GLN A 178 -6.99 5.05 6.04
CA GLN A 178 -7.79 6.25 6.33
C GLN A 178 -7.03 7.59 6.25
N PHE A 179 -5.77 7.67 6.68
CA PHE A 179 -4.90 8.82 6.64
C PHE A 179 -3.41 8.42 6.52
N MET A 180 -2.76 8.95 5.49
CA MET A 180 -1.33 8.83 5.21
C MET A 180 -0.69 10.24 5.18
N ALA A 181 0.41 10.43 5.89
CA ALA A 181 1.17 11.69 5.85
C ALA A 181 2.53 11.47 5.16
N ILE A 182 2.84 12.32 4.19
CA ILE A 182 4.14 12.34 3.51
C ILE A 182 4.98 13.45 4.11
N GLU A 183 6.06 13.07 4.76
CA GLU A 183 7.00 13.94 5.45
C GLU A 183 8.37 13.96 4.77
N GLY A 184 9.20 14.93 5.13
CA GLY A 184 10.47 15.15 4.46
C GLY A 184 10.89 16.61 4.45
N ASN A 185 12.16 16.81 4.14
CA ASN A 185 12.77 18.14 4.15
C ASN A 185 12.20 19.07 3.05
N ILE A 186 12.56 20.34 3.12
CA ILE A 186 12.25 21.35 2.11
C ILE A 186 12.90 20.92 0.80
N GLY A 187 12.12 20.78 -0.28
CA GLY A 187 12.62 20.30 -1.57
C GLY A 187 12.57 18.78 -1.79
N ALA A 188 12.09 17.99 -0.81
CA ALA A 188 12.08 16.51 -0.91
C ALA A 188 11.02 15.89 -1.84
N GLY A 189 10.14 16.69 -2.47
CA GLY A 189 9.10 16.18 -3.39
C GLY A 189 7.75 15.78 -2.77
N LYS A 190 7.52 16.08 -1.48
CA LYS A 190 6.29 15.73 -0.73
C LYS A 190 4.98 16.11 -1.42
N THR A 191 4.85 17.38 -1.81
CA THR A 191 3.66 17.93 -2.48
C THR A 191 3.41 17.25 -3.83
N THR A 192 4.46 16.83 -4.53
CA THR A 192 4.33 16.13 -5.81
C THR A 192 3.83 14.71 -5.59
N LEU A 193 4.45 13.96 -4.67
CA LEU A 193 4.07 12.58 -4.37
C LEU A 193 2.63 12.49 -3.84
N SER A 194 2.25 13.37 -2.90
CA SER A 194 0.88 13.43 -2.36
C SER A 194 -0.17 13.71 -3.44
N LYS A 195 0.10 14.61 -4.40
CA LYS A 195 -0.79 14.88 -5.54
C LYS A 195 -0.95 13.68 -6.47
N MET A 196 0.14 12.97 -6.75
CA MET A 196 0.11 11.75 -7.58
C MET A 196 -0.73 10.66 -6.92
N ILE A 197 -0.46 10.35 -5.64
CA ILE A 197 -1.25 9.38 -4.86
C ILE A 197 -2.72 9.80 -4.77
N ALA A 198 -3.00 11.09 -4.51
CA ALA A 198 -4.37 11.58 -4.45
C ALA A 198 -5.14 11.41 -5.76
N THR A 199 -4.45 11.60 -6.90
CA THR A 199 -5.03 11.45 -8.23
C THR A 199 -5.30 9.98 -8.53
N ASP A 200 -4.30 9.11 -8.35
CA ASP A 200 -4.38 7.70 -8.73
C ASP A 200 -5.39 6.90 -7.88
N PHE A 201 -5.54 7.28 -6.61
CA PHE A 201 -6.37 6.56 -5.65
C PHE A 201 -7.58 7.37 -5.16
N ASN A 202 -7.91 8.48 -5.82
CA ASN A 202 -9.02 9.37 -5.45
C ASN A 202 -9.02 9.70 -3.93
N ALA A 203 -7.85 10.00 -3.39
CA ALA A 203 -7.70 10.37 -1.99
C ALA A 203 -8.08 11.84 -1.76
N LYS A 204 -8.46 12.19 -0.54
CA LYS A 204 -8.59 13.58 -0.10
C LYS A 204 -7.18 14.15 0.08
N LEU A 205 -6.81 15.12 -0.74
CA LEU A 205 -5.51 15.77 -0.67
C LEU A 205 -5.54 16.93 0.34
N VAL A 206 -4.64 16.91 1.32
CA VAL A 206 -4.42 18.01 2.27
C VAL A 206 -3.03 18.58 2.06
N LEU A 207 -2.95 19.82 1.59
CA LEU A 207 -1.69 20.50 1.32
C LEU A 207 -1.38 21.55 2.39
N GLU A 208 -0.11 21.66 2.75
CA GLU A 208 0.39 22.69 3.65
C GLU A 208 0.18 24.09 3.05
N ARG A 209 -0.38 24.99 3.87
CA ARG A 209 -0.57 26.41 3.52
C ARG A 209 0.57 27.25 4.08
N PHE A 210 1.58 27.56 3.26
CA PHE A 210 2.70 28.42 3.67
C PHE A 210 2.85 29.71 2.85
N ALA A 211 2.17 29.81 1.69
CA ALA A 211 2.40 30.92 0.75
C ALA A 211 1.92 32.28 1.28
N ASP A 212 0.85 32.30 2.07
CA ASP A 212 0.23 33.53 2.57
C ASP A 212 0.77 33.96 3.95
N ASN A 213 1.81 33.28 4.46
CA ASN A 213 2.33 33.55 5.80
C ASN A 213 3.19 34.83 5.83
N PRO A 214 2.79 35.89 6.56
CA PRO A 214 3.48 37.17 6.55
C PRO A 214 4.82 37.17 7.32
N PHE A 215 5.09 36.13 8.12
CA PHE A 215 6.32 35.99 8.89
C PHE A 215 7.38 35.17 8.14
N LEU A 216 6.99 34.35 7.16
CA LEU A 216 7.92 33.43 6.48
C LEU A 216 9.04 34.18 5.73
N PRO A 217 8.78 35.23 4.93
CA PRO A 217 9.85 36.02 4.32
C PRO A 217 10.75 36.67 5.38
N LYS A 218 10.16 37.24 6.45
CA LYS A 218 10.88 37.92 7.53
C LYS A 218 11.76 36.98 8.34
N PHE A 219 11.35 35.73 8.51
CA PHE A 219 12.14 34.69 9.15
C PHE A 219 13.42 34.38 8.38
N TYR A 220 13.37 34.34 7.05
CA TYR A 220 14.57 34.12 6.24
C TYR A 220 15.52 35.32 6.25
N GLU A 221 15.03 36.52 6.61
CA GLU A 221 15.87 37.71 6.83
C GLU A 221 16.45 37.75 8.27
N ASP A 222 15.66 37.43 9.29
CA ASP A 222 16.04 37.43 10.70
C ASP A 222 15.33 36.31 11.48
N GLN A 223 15.97 35.15 11.55
CA GLN A 223 15.41 33.98 12.23
C GLN A 223 15.19 34.24 13.72
N THR A 224 16.14 34.89 14.40
CA THR A 224 16.10 35.12 15.85
C THR A 224 14.86 35.92 16.25
N ARG A 225 14.46 36.90 15.44
CA ARG A 225 13.32 37.77 15.75
C ARG A 225 11.98 37.18 15.33
N TYR A 226 11.94 36.39 14.27
CA TYR A 226 10.69 35.97 13.62
C TYR A 226 10.39 34.47 13.73
N ALA A 227 11.28 33.65 14.29
CA ALA A 227 11.05 32.21 14.47
C ALA A 227 9.80 31.93 15.31
N PHE A 228 9.68 32.51 16.51
CA PHE A 228 8.54 32.25 17.39
C PHE A 228 7.17 32.61 16.77
N PRO A 229 6.94 33.84 16.24
CA PRO A 229 5.66 34.16 15.60
C PRO A 229 5.39 33.31 14.35
N LEU A 230 6.42 32.94 13.58
CA LEU A 230 6.27 32.05 12.44
C LEU A 230 5.81 30.65 12.86
N GLU A 231 6.51 30.01 13.80
CA GLU A 231 6.18 28.65 14.24
C GLU A 231 4.79 28.59 14.88
N MET A 232 4.40 29.62 15.64
CA MET A 232 3.06 29.74 16.21
C MET A 232 1.98 29.89 15.15
N SER A 233 2.23 30.70 14.11
CA SER A 233 1.29 30.83 12.99
C SER A 233 1.12 29.51 12.23
N PHE A 234 2.21 28.78 11.97
CA PHE A 234 2.12 27.45 11.35
C PHE A 234 1.36 26.46 12.23
N LEU A 235 1.57 26.46 13.55
CA LEU A 235 0.85 25.56 14.45
C LEU A 235 -0.66 25.83 14.40
N ALA A 236 -1.06 27.10 14.46
CA ALA A 236 -2.47 27.51 14.40
C ALA A 236 -3.11 27.13 13.06
N ASP A 237 -2.46 27.47 11.94
CA ASP A 237 -2.97 27.18 10.60
C ASP A 237 -3.12 25.67 10.35
N ARG A 238 -2.12 24.89 10.75
CA ARG A 238 -2.13 23.42 10.60
C ARG A 238 -3.24 22.79 11.44
N TYR A 239 -3.42 23.23 12.68
CA TYR A 239 -4.47 22.70 13.55
C TYR A 239 -5.87 23.05 13.03
N GLN A 240 -6.08 24.30 12.60
CA GLN A 240 -7.35 24.71 11.99
C GLN A 240 -7.66 23.87 10.75
N GLN A 241 -6.67 23.72 9.86
CA GLN A 241 -6.81 22.90 8.65
C GLN A 241 -7.14 21.44 8.99
N PHE A 242 -6.42 20.82 9.93
CA PHE A 242 -6.72 19.45 10.35
C PHE A 242 -8.12 19.33 10.96
N THR A 243 -8.56 20.31 11.75
CA THR A 243 -9.89 20.30 12.36
C THR A 243 -10.98 20.38 11.30
N ASP A 244 -10.82 21.28 10.32
CA ASP A 244 -11.76 21.45 9.21
C ASP A 244 -11.77 20.21 8.30
N ASP A 245 -10.59 19.66 8.00
CA ASP A 245 -10.46 18.56 7.05
C ASP A 245 -10.82 17.19 7.63
N THR A 246 -10.73 17.01 8.94
CA THR A 246 -11.11 15.76 9.62
C THR A 246 -12.55 15.74 10.09
N SER A 247 -13.15 16.91 10.36
CA SER A 247 -14.57 17.02 10.74
C SER A 247 -15.51 16.79 9.56
N GLN A 248 -15.07 17.13 8.35
CA GLN A 248 -15.77 16.80 7.12
C GLN A 248 -15.36 15.39 6.67
N PHE A 249 -16.09 14.37 7.14
CA PHE A 249 -16.09 13.06 6.48
C PHE A 249 -16.62 13.25 5.06
N ASP A 250 -15.70 13.43 4.12
CA ASP A 250 -16.04 13.42 2.71
C ASP A 250 -16.48 12.00 2.35
N LEU A 251 -17.80 11.79 2.28
CA LEU A 251 -18.43 10.50 2.00
C LEU A 251 -17.92 9.86 0.70
N PHE A 252 -17.26 10.64 -0.17
CA PHE A 252 -16.82 10.24 -1.50
C PHE A 252 -15.30 9.99 -1.62
N LYS A 253 -14.53 10.17 -0.54
CA LYS A 253 -13.07 9.97 -0.56
C LYS A 253 -12.68 8.69 0.16
N ASN A 254 -11.76 7.96 -0.47
CA ASN A 254 -11.36 6.63 -0.03
C ASN A 254 -10.45 6.66 1.21
N PHE A 255 -9.54 7.64 1.28
CA PHE A 255 -8.69 7.95 2.42
C PHE A 255 -8.11 9.36 2.25
N MET A 256 -7.41 9.87 3.28
CA MET A 256 -6.72 11.16 3.25
C MET A 256 -5.22 10.98 3.00
N VAL A 257 -4.65 11.83 2.16
CA VAL A 257 -3.20 11.94 1.98
C VAL A 257 -2.77 13.40 2.17
N SER A 258 -1.77 13.63 3.00
CA SER A 258 -1.22 14.95 3.23
C SER A 258 0.26 15.04 2.85
N ASP A 259 0.73 16.24 2.51
CA ASP A 259 2.15 16.52 2.26
C ASP A 259 2.91 17.05 3.50
N TYR A 260 2.26 16.96 4.66
CA TYR A 260 2.79 17.24 5.98
C TYR A 260 1.91 16.58 7.06
N ASP A 261 2.47 16.36 8.22
CA ASP A 261 1.80 16.09 9.48
C ASP A 261 2.02 17.27 10.44
N ILE A 262 1.08 17.49 11.35
CA ILE A 262 1.20 18.58 12.32
C ILE A 262 2.46 18.45 13.18
N PHE A 263 2.97 17.23 13.41
CA PHE A 263 4.18 17.01 14.20
C PHE A 263 5.42 17.72 13.64
N LYS A 264 5.47 18.00 12.33
CA LYS A 264 6.48 18.85 11.71
C LYS A 264 6.71 20.16 12.48
N SER A 265 5.66 20.76 13.01
CA SER A 265 5.71 21.93 13.89
C SER A 265 6.73 21.78 15.02
N LEU A 266 6.72 20.65 15.72
CA LEU A 266 7.60 20.43 16.86
C LEU A 266 9.05 20.25 16.44
N ILE A 267 9.29 19.62 15.27
CA ILE A 267 10.64 19.43 14.70
C ILE A 267 11.25 20.78 14.35
N PHE A 268 10.52 21.61 13.61
CA PHE A 268 10.99 22.92 13.17
C PHE A 268 11.21 23.84 14.37
N ALA A 269 10.25 23.92 15.28
CA ALA A 269 10.36 24.72 16.50
C ALA A 269 11.58 24.34 17.36
N LYS A 270 11.93 23.05 17.47
CA LYS A 270 13.11 22.61 18.22
C LYS A 270 14.43 23.11 17.60
N ILE A 271 14.45 23.35 16.29
CA ILE A 271 15.63 23.80 15.55
C ILE A 271 15.74 25.32 15.58
N THR A 272 14.62 26.02 15.51
CA THR A 272 14.55 27.47 15.28
C THR A 272 14.37 28.30 16.55
N LEU A 273 13.73 27.76 17.60
CA LEU A 273 13.40 28.50 18.82
C LEU A 273 14.47 28.39 19.90
N GLN A 274 14.55 29.43 20.74
CA GLN A 274 15.34 29.39 21.97
C GLN A 274 14.70 28.46 23.00
N ALA A 275 15.46 28.03 24.02
CA ALA A 275 15.01 27.02 24.98
C ALA A 275 13.67 27.39 25.66
N ASP A 276 13.54 28.62 26.16
CA ASP A 276 12.32 29.06 26.86
C ASP A 276 11.11 29.17 25.91
N GLU A 277 11.34 29.65 24.68
CA GLU A 277 10.32 29.73 23.62
C GLU A 277 9.86 28.33 23.18
N PHE A 278 10.81 27.40 23.01
CA PHE A 278 10.52 26.02 22.65
C PHE A 278 9.72 25.30 23.74
N GLU A 279 10.02 25.54 25.02
CA GLU A 279 9.27 24.95 26.13
C GLU A 279 7.82 25.44 26.16
N LEU A 280 7.58 26.73 25.89
CA LEU A 280 6.23 27.27 25.74
C LEU A 280 5.53 26.67 24.52
N TYR A 281 6.20 26.66 23.36
CA TYR A 281 5.68 26.09 22.13
C TYR A 281 5.27 24.62 22.30
N ARG A 282 6.15 23.81 22.90
CA ARG A 282 5.92 22.38 23.14
C ARG A 282 4.68 22.14 23.99
N LYS A 283 4.43 22.98 25.01
CA LYS A 283 3.21 22.88 25.83
C LYS A 283 1.96 23.10 24.96
N LEU A 284 1.93 24.17 24.17
CA LEU A 284 0.80 24.48 23.27
C LEU A 284 0.59 23.37 22.22
N PHE A 285 1.68 22.95 21.56
CA PHE A 285 1.68 21.84 20.62
C PHE A 285 1.08 20.57 21.24
N THR A 286 1.48 20.23 22.47
CA THR A 286 1.01 19.00 23.13
C THR A 286 -0.50 19.02 23.38
N PHE A 287 -1.09 20.18 23.68
CA PHE A 287 -2.54 20.29 23.82
C PHE A 287 -3.25 20.11 22.48
N MET A 288 -2.80 20.83 21.45
CA MET A 288 -3.43 20.81 20.12
C MET A 288 -3.28 19.44 19.44
N TYR A 289 -2.13 18.79 19.56
CA TYR A 289 -1.84 17.49 18.94
C TYR A 289 -2.70 16.34 19.49
N ARG A 290 -3.24 16.46 20.71
CA ARG A 290 -4.13 15.42 21.28
C ARG A 290 -5.46 15.31 20.56
N GLU A 291 -5.92 16.39 19.95
CA GLU A 291 -7.24 16.45 19.32
C GLU A 291 -7.19 16.16 17.82
N VAL A 292 -6.00 16.15 17.23
CA VAL A 292 -5.80 15.93 15.79
C VAL A 292 -5.77 14.43 15.47
N LYS A 293 -6.42 14.05 14.36
CA LYS A 293 -6.32 12.70 13.80
C LYS A 293 -4.88 12.43 13.36
N LYS A 294 -4.29 11.36 13.87
CA LYS A 294 -2.94 10.93 13.53
C LYS A 294 -2.96 10.06 12.26
N PRO A 295 -1.94 10.15 11.40
CA PRO A 295 -1.82 9.26 10.26
C PRO A 295 -1.51 7.84 10.73
N GLU A 296 -2.06 6.89 10.01
CA GLU A 296 -1.78 5.47 10.16
C GLU A 296 -0.39 5.15 9.61
N VAL A 297 0.04 5.85 8.54
CA VAL A 297 1.39 5.68 7.97
C VAL A 297 2.07 7.04 7.79
N TYR A 298 3.32 7.12 8.25
CA TYR A 298 4.23 8.23 7.99
C TYR A 298 5.24 7.85 6.91
N LEU A 299 5.20 8.51 5.76
CA LEU A 299 6.15 8.31 4.66
C LEU A 299 7.21 9.39 4.70
N TYR A 300 8.41 9.08 5.18
CA TYR A 300 9.51 10.04 5.23
C TYR A 300 10.39 9.97 3.98
N LEU A 301 10.35 11.02 3.16
CA LEU A 301 11.19 11.20 1.98
C LEU A 301 12.56 11.72 2.38
N TYR A 302 13.53 10.82 2.47
CA TYR A 302 14.91 11.15 2.74
C TYR A 302 15.64 11.53 1.45
N GLN A 303 16.29 12.70 1.47
CA GLN A 303 17.23 13.14 0.45
C GLN A 303 18.44 13.81 1.09
N ASP A 304 19.57 13.69 0.42
CA ASP A 304 20.81 14.37 0.77
C ASP A 304 20.69 15.88 0.53
N THR A 305 21.41 16.65 1.34
CA THR A 305 21.34 18.11 1.36
C THR A 305 21.62 18.75 0.01
N GLU A 306 22.57 18.19 -0.76
CA GLU A 306 22.91 18.68 -2.10
C GLU A 306 21.72 18.61 -3.06
N GLN A 307 21.01 17.47 -3.06
CA GLN A 307 19.83 17.26 -3.89
C GLN A 307 18.66 18.16 -3.47
N LEU A 308 18.47 18.36 -2.16
CA LEU A 308 17.46 19.28 -1.63
C LEU A 308 17.70 20.71 -2.10
N LEU A 309 18.94 21.20 -2.04
CA LEU A 309 19.32 22.53 -2.52
C LEU A 309 19.08 22.68 -4.03
N ALA A 310 19.42 21.65 -4.83
CA ALA A 310 19.14 21.64 -6.26
C ALA A 310 17.62 21.75 -6.56
N ASN A 311 16.80 21.01 -5.81
CA ASN A 311 15.35 21.03 -5.94
C ASN A 311 14.74 22.39 -5.53
N ILE A 312 15.23 22.98 -4.43
CA ILE A 312 14.83 24.33 -3.97
C ILE A 312 15.16 25.37 -5.04
N LYS A 313 16.39 25.32 -5.59
CA LYS A 313 16.82 26.23 -6.65
C LYS A 313 15.96 26.10 -7.91
N LYS A 314 15.65 24.87 -8.33
CA LYS A 314 14.75 24.59 -9.46
C LYS A 314 13.33 25.14 -9.24
N ARG A 315 12.83 25.07 -8.00
CA ARG A 315 11.50 25.60 -7.62
C ARG A 315 11.43 27.13 -7.64
N GLY A 316 12.54 27.81 -7.37
CA GLY A 316 12.70 29.24 -7.67
C GLY A 316 11.90 30.21 -6.79
N ARG A 317 11.54 29.85 -5.55
CA ARG A 317 10.86 30.78 -4.62
C ARG A 317 11.85 31.81 -4.08
N ASP A 318 11.48 33.08 -4.15
CA ASP A 318 12.38 34.19 -3.80
C ASP A 318 12.88 34.15 -2.36
N TYR A 319 12.02 33.77 -1.41
CA TYR A 319 12.35 33.71 0.01
C TYR A 319 13.17 32.48 0.41
N GLU A 320 13.34 31.48 -0.46
CA GLU A 320 14.11 30.24 -0.16
C GLU A 320 15.57 30.32 -0.64
N LYS A 321 15.96 31.41 -1.34
CA LYS A 321 17.28 31.54 -1.99
C LYS A 321 18.49 31.41 -1.05
N ASN A 322 18.32 31.78 0.21
CA ASN A 322 19.39 31.82 1.21
C ASN A 322 19.33 30.67 2.24
N ILE A 323 18.57 29.61 1.95
CA ILE A 323 18.54 28.43 2.82
C ILE A 323 19.94 27.80 2.88
N SER A 324 20.48 27.65 4.08
CA SER A 324 21.80 27.03 4.29
C SER A 324 21.73 25.50 4.29
N ALA A 325 22.83 24.87 3.87
CA ALA A 325 22.99 23.41 3.96
C ALA A 325 22.87 22.91 5.42
N ASP A 326 23.52 23.59 6.37
CA ASP A 326 23.47 23.26 7.80
C ASP A 326 22.03 23.28 8.36
N TYR A 327 21.19 24.22 7.91
CA TYR A 327 19.78 24.26 8.31
C TYR A 327 19.01 23.03 7.81
N LEU A 328 19.21 22.62 6.55
CA LEU A 328 18.60 21.41 6.00
C LEU A 328 19.10 20.15 6.72
N GLU A 329 20.39 20.06 7.03
CA GLU A 329 20.96 18.94 7.80
C GLU A 329 20.35 18.83 9.20
N LYS A 330 20.17 19.96 9.89
CA LYS A 330 19.48 19.99 11.19
C LYS A 330 18.05 19.48 11.09
N ILE A 331 17.31 19.85 10.04
CA ILE A 331 15.96 19.35 9.79
C ILE A 331 15.96 17.85 9.53
N ASN A 332 16.85 17.35 8.66
CA ASN A 332 16.99 15.92 8.39
C ASN A 332 17.24 15.12 9.69
N ARG A 333 18.18 15.60 10.53
CA ARG A 333 18.43 14.99 11.84
C ARG A 333 17.20 15.05 12.74
N GLY A 334 16.51 16.18 12.78
CA GLY A 334 15.28 16.35 13.56
C GLY A 334 14.19 15.34 13.21
N TYR A 335 13.97 15.09 11.91
CA TYR A 335 13.05 14.04 11.44
C TYR A 335 13.52 12.64 11.83
N LEU A 336 14.79 12.30 11.60
CA LEU A 336 15.31 10.97 11.94
C LEU A 336 15.25 10.70 13.45
N ASP A 337 15.56 11.69 14.29
CA ASP A 337 15.44 11.60 15.74
C ASP A 337 13.98 11.41 16.18
N PHE A 338 13.04 12.10 15.51
CA PHE A 338 11.62 11.91 15.75
C PHE A 338 11.16 10.48 15.46
N LEU A 339 11.44 9.99 14.25
CA LEU A 339 11.04 8.64 13.83
C LEU A 339 11.62 7.57 14.76
N LYS A 340 12.89 7.73 15.17
CA LYS A 340 13.54 6.81 16.12
C LYS A 340 12.94 6.85 17.52
N SER A 341 12.54 8.03 18.00
CA SER A 341 11.97 8.20 19.34
C SER A 341 10.50 7.79 19.42
N HIS A 342 9.85 7.54 18.28
CA HIS A 342 8.45 7.17 18.22
C HIS A 342 8.23 5.91 17.36
N PRO A 343 8.79 4.74 17.74
CA PRO A 343 8.66 3.51 16.98
C PRO A 343 7.21 3.02 16.83
N GLN A 344 6.30 3.48 17.70
CA GLN A 344 4.86 3.25 17.58
C GLN A 344 4.23 3.96 16.38
N HIS A 345 4.89 4.99 15.82
CA HIS A 345 4.47 5.59 14.56
C HIS A 345 4.97 4.69 13.43
N ASN A 346 4.02 4.05 12.76
CA ASN A 346 4.27 3.20 11.61
C ASN A 346 4.86 4.05 10.47
N SER A 347 6.18 4.06 10.40
CA SER A 347 6.95 4.96 9.56
C SER A 347 7.77 4.20 8.55
N LEU A 348 7.74 4.68 7.31
CA LEU A 348 8.51 4.17 6.19
C LEU A 348 9.46 5.26 5.69
N ILE A 349 10.76 4.98 5.76
CA ILE A 349 11.79 5.85 5.21
C ILE A 349 12.02 5.45 3.74
N LEU A 350 11.81 6.41 2.84
CA LEU A 350 12.07 6.27 1.42
C LEU A 350 13.32 7.08 1.08
N ASN A 351 14.39 6.42 0.64
CA ASN A 351 15.54 7.10 0.07
C ASN A 351 15.20 7.54 -1.36
N MET A 352 15.33 8.84 -1.63
CA MET A 352 14.93 9.50 -2.86
C MET A 352 16.10 10.13 -3.62
N ASN A 353 17.35 9.78 -3.32
CA ASN A 353 18.54 10.37 -3.95
C ASN A 353 18.63 10.06 -5.45
N ASP A 354 18.30 8.83 -5.86
CA ASP A 354 18.39 8.36 -7.26
C ASP A 354 17.00 8.04 -7.86
N VAL A 355 15.96 8.72 -7.37
CA VAL A 355 14.56 8.39 -7.70
C VAL A 355 13.91 9.59 -8.38
N ASP A 356 13.59 9.48 -9.67
CA ASP A 356 12.84 10.50 -10.42
C ASP A 356 11.40 10.03 -10.68
N PHE A 357 10.64 9.87 -9.60
CA PHE A 357 9.24 9.44 -9.68
C PHE A 357 8.32 10.43 -10.43
N VAL A 358 8.82 11.62 -10.78
CA VAL A 358 8.06 12.62 -11.55
C VAL A 358 8.11 12.30 -13.04
N ASN A 359 9.28 11.92 -13.56
CA ASN A 359 9.46 11.65 -14.99
C ASN A 359 9.60 10.16 -15.31
N ASN A 360 9.81 9.30 -14.30
CA ASN A 360 9.97 7.86 -14.44
C ASN A 360 8.85 7.12 -13.73
N ALA A 361 7.93 6.55 -14.50
CA ALA A 361 6.81 5.76 -13.98
C ALA A 361 7.27 4.53 -13.17
N SER A 362 8.42 3.94 -13.52
CA SER A 362 8.95 2.78 -12.79
C SER A 362 9.44 3.15 -11.38
N ASP A 363 9.95 4.36 -11.21
CA ASP A 363 10.40 4.86 -9.90
C ASP A 363 9.22 5.15 -8.99
N TYR A 364 8.16 5.75 -9.54
CA TYR A 364 6.91 5.94 -8.82
C TYR A 364 6.27 4.60 -8.42
N GLU A 365 6.25 3.65 -9.34
CA GLU A 365 5.76 2.29 -9.08
C GLU A 365 6.58 1.58 -7.99
N ALA A 366 7.90 1.77 -7.96
CA ALA A 366 8.75 1.26 -6.90
C ALA A 366 8.44 1.86 -5.53
N ILE A 367 8.08 3.16 -5.47
CA ILE A 367 7.60 3.80 -4.24
C ILE A 367 6.29 3.16 -3.78
N LEU A 368 5.31 3.00 -4.69
CA LEU A 368 4.03 2.38 -4.36
C LEU A 368 4.20 0.95 -3.85
N ASN A 369 5.09 0.16 -4.44
CA ASN A 369 5.43 -1.19 -3.97
C ASN A 369 6.03 -1.18 -2.55
N LYS A 370 6.91 -0.22 -2.22
CA LYS A 370 7.46 -0.10 -0.86
C LYS A 370 6.37 0.26 0.16
N ILE A 371 5.45 1.13 -0.21
CA ILE A 371 4.30 1.49 0.64
C ILE A 371 3.41 0.25 0.83
N GLU A 372 3.08 -0.45 -0.24
CA GLU A 372 2.30 -1.69 -0.21
C GLU A 372 2.92 -2.73 0.74
N ASP A 373 4.20 -3.06 0.55
CA ASP A 373 4.91 -4.03 1.39
C ASP A 373 4.91 -3.61 2.87
N HIS A 374 5.09 -2.32 3.15
CA HIS A 374 5.04 -1.77 4.51
C HIS A 374 3.65 -1.88 5.14
N VAL A 375 2.60 -1.53 4.40
CA VAL A 375 1.20 -1.64 4.87
C VAL A 375 0.85 -3.11 5.14
N LEU A 376 1.24 -4.01 4.25
CA LEU A 376 0.99 -5.45 4.43
C LEU A 376 1.69 -5.99 5.66
N HIS A 377 2.94 -5.60 5.91
CA HIS A 377 3.69 -6.08 7.06
C HIS A 377 3.20 -5.50 8.40
N THR A 378 2.79 -4.24 8.44
CA THR A 378 2.41 -3.60 9.72
C THR A 378 0.99 -3.94 10.14
N TYR A 379 0.04 -4.06 9.20
CA TYR A 379 -1.37 -4.22 9.53
C TYR A 379 -1.90 -5.66 9.47
N PHE A 380 -1.19 -6.59 8.81
CA PHE A 380 -1.72 -7.92 8.51
C PHE A 380 -0.71 -9.05 8.69
#